data_AF-A0A060C592-F1
#
_entry.id   AF-A0A060C592-F1
#
_cell.length_a   1.000
_cell.length_b   1.000
_cell.length_c   1.000
_cell.angle_alpha   90.00
_cell.angle_beta   90.00
_cell.angle_gamma   90.00
#
_symmetry.space_group_name_H-M   'P 1'
#
loop_
_entity.id
_entity.type
_entity.pdbx_description
1 polymer ?
#
loop_
_entity_poly.entity_id
_entity_poly.type
_entity_poly.pdbx_seq_one_letter_code
_entity_poly.pdbx_strand_id
1 'polypeptide(L)' 'MQAVLGRVDAHDSLLDPITVPMTYAGAGEGGTDTFSATTPLPVAGPVGYTVRVLPHHALLAGDNELGLVTLA' A
#
# COMPACT_ATOMS: atom_id res chain seq x y z
N MET A 1 -4.28 -1.80 -3.90
CA MET A 1 -3.79 -1.66 -2.50
C MET A 1 -2.29 -1.84 -2.48
N GLN A 2 -1.61 -1.16 -1.56
CA GLN A 2 -0.15 -1.27 -1.42
C GLN A 2 0.25 -1.35 0.04
N ALA A 3 1.19 -2.25 0.35
CA ALA A 3 1.93 -2.23 1.59
C ALA A 3 3.14 -1.30 1.41
N VAL A 4 3.37 -0.42 2.38
CA VAL A 4 4.49 0.52 2.40
C VAL A 4 5.35 0.13 3.59
N LEU A 5 6.61 -0.24 3.33
CA LEU A 5 7.52 -0.77 4.35
C LEU A 5 8.83 -0.01 4.33
N GLY A 6 9.46 0.13 5.49
CA GLY A 6 10.75 0.82 5.58
C GLY A 6 11.35 0.73 6.97
N ARG A 7 12.54 1.33 7.11
CA ARG A 7 13.14 1.57 8.43
C ARG A 7 12.25 2.56 9.18
N VAL A 8 12.15 2.42 10.50
CA VAL A 8 11.52 3.43 11.36
C VAL A 8 12.58 4.21 12.12
N ASP A 9 12.31 5.51 12.32
CA ASP A 9 13.07 6.33 13.25
C ASP A 9 12.51 6.25 14.68
N ALA A 10 13.04 7.06 15.59
CA ALA A 10 12.59 7.08 16.99
C ALA A 10 11.17 7.65 17.20
N HIS A 11 10.54 8.19 16.16
CA HIS A 11 9.19 8.75 16.18
C HIS A 11 8.22 7.90 15.34
N ASP A 12 8.57 6.63 15.09
CA ASP A 12 7.79 5.69 14.27
C ASP A 12 7.52 6.17 12.84
N SER A 13 8.36 7.07 12.31
CA SER A 13 8.26 7.55 10.93
C SER A 13 9.01 6.63 9.98
N LEU A 14 8.36 6.26 8.87
CA LEU A 14 8.99 5.46 7.82
C LEU A 14 10.04 6.28 7.05
N LEU A 15 11.26 5.76 7.03
CA LEU A 15 12.39 6.27 6.25
C LEU A 15 12.59 5.42 4.99
N ASP A 16 12.84 6.09 3.86
CA ASP A 16 13.09 5.50 2.54
C ASP A 16 12.14 4.33 2.20
N PRO A 17 10.81 4.56 2.24
CA PRO A 17 9.85 3.48 2.14
C PRO A 17 9.83 2.86 0.73
N ILE A 18 9.71 1.54 0.69
CA ILE A 18 9.39 0.79 -0.52
C ILE A 18 7.91 0.43 -0.55
N THR A 19 7.34 0.38 -1.76
CA THR A 19 5.93 0.01 -1.97
C THR A 19 5.85 -1.38 -2.57
N VAL A 20 5.04 -2.25 -1.96
CA VAL A 20 4.76 -3.60 -2.45
C VAL A 20 3.28 -3.68 -2.84
N PRO A 21 2.95 -4.01 -4.11
CA PRO A 21 1.56 -4.19 -4.51
C PRO A 21 0.95 -5.37 -3.75
N MET A 22 -0.31 -5.22 -3.32
CA MET A 22 -1.05 -6.28 -2.65
C MET A 22 -2.04 -6.94 -3.61
N THR A 23 -2.17 -8.26 -3.49
CA THR A 23 -3.06 -9.07 -4.30
C THR A 23 -4.36 -9.34 -3.54
N TYR A 24 -5.49 -9.30 -4.24
CA TYR A 24 -6.77 -9.72 -3.67
C TYR A 24 -6.72 -11.21 -3.33
N ALA A 25 -6.94 -11.53 -2.05
CA ALA A 25 -6.88 -12.88 -1.50
C ALA A 25 -8.26 -13.51 -1.31
N GLY A 26 -9.33 -12.80 -1.68
CA GLY A 26 -10.71 -13.25 -1.54
C GLY A 26 -11.48 -12.51 -0.46
N ALA A 27 -12.76 -12.89 -0.31
CA ALA A 27 -13.62 -12.35 0.72
C ALA A 27 -13.14 -12.81 2.11
N GLY A 28 -12.96 -11.86 3.00
CA GLY A 28 -12.75 -12.08 4.43
C GLY A 28 -14.06 -12.25 5.19
N GLU A 29 -13.95 -12.40 6.50
CA GLU A 29 -15.12 -12.49 7.38
C GLU A 29 -15.90 -11.18 7.42
N GLY A 30 -17.21 -11.27 7.66
CA GLY A 30 -18.07 -10.08 7.81
C GLY A 30 -18.30 -9.29 6.52
N GLY A 31 -18.08 -9.88 5.34
CA GLY A 31 -18.27 -9.20 4.06
C GLY A 31 -17.14 -8.23 3.70
N THR A 32 -15.96 -8.41 4.31
CA THR A 32 -14.76 -7.64 3.97
C THR A 32 -14.02 -8.29 2.80
N ASP A 33 -13.18 -7.53 2.10
CA ASP A 33 -12.23 -8.04 1.11
C ASP A 33 -10.84 -8.13 1.73
N THR A 34 -10.16 -9.26 1.53
CA THR A 34 -8.79 -9.46 2.03
C THR A 34 -7.79 -9.19 0.91
N PHE A 35 -6.75 -8.44 1.22
CA PHE A 35 -5.60 -8.22 0.34
C PHE A 35 -4.33 -8.64 1.07
N SER A 36 -3.42 -9.32 0.36
CA SER A 36 -2.18 -9.82 0.94
C SER A 36 -0.97 -9.47 0.09
N ALA A 37 0.19 -9.34 0.75
CA ALA A 37 1.49 -9.24 0.11
C ALA A 37 2.52 -10.00 0.95
N THR A 38 3.47 -10.64 0.28
CA THR A 38 4.62 -11.29 0.91
C THR A 38 5.87 -10.61 0.38
N THR A 39 6.71 -10.11 1.28
CA THR A 39 7.95 -9.43 0.92
C THR A 39 9.05 -9.80 1.91
N PRO A 40 10.31 -9.96 1.45
CA PRO A 40 11.43 -10.05 2.37
C PRO A 40 11.57 -8.76 3.18
N LEU A 41 12.17 -8.85 4.37
CA LEU A 41 12.51 -7.65 5.14
C LEU A 41 13.56 -6.83 4.37
N PRO A 42 13.29 -5.55 4.09
CA PRO A 42 14.15 -4.74 3.22
C PRO A 42 15.47 -4.33 3.89
N VAL A 43 15.51 -4.35 5.22
CA VAL A 43 16.66 -3.93 6.04
C VAL A 43 16.76 -4.75 7.32
N ALA A 44 17.97 -4.82 7.89
CA ALA A 44 18.16 -5.35 9.24
C ALA A 44 17.79 -4.32 10.31
N GLY A 45 17.21 -4.80 11.42
CA GLY A 45 16.75 -3.99 12.54
C GLY A 45 15.22 -3.75 12.52
N PRO A 46 14.73 -2.72 13.22
CA PRO A 46 13.31 -2.39 13.24
C PRO A 46 12.78 -2.04 11.84
N VAL A 47 11.66 -2.66 11.47
CA VAL A 47 10.94 -2.40 10.23
C VAL A 47 9.51 -2.03 10.58
N GLY A 48 9.07 -0.87 10.08
CA GLY A 48 7.68 -0.46 10.14
C GLY A 48 6.96 -0.77 8.84
N TYR A 49 5.63 -0.83 8.91
CA TYR A 49 4.79 -0.89 7.73
C TYR A 49 3.47 -0.16 7.93
N THR A 50 2.90 0.30 6.82
CA THR A 50 1.51 0.76 6.74
C THR A 50 0.88 0.25 5.45
N VAL A 51 -0.45 0.26 5.37
CA VAL A 51 -1.20 -0.11 4.17
C VAL A 51 -1.93 1.12 3.68
N ARG A 52 -1.82 1.40 2.38
CA ARG A 52 -2.59 2.45 1.72
C ARG A 52 -3.51 1.89 0.65
N VAL A 53 -4.69 2.48 0.56
CA VAL A 53 -5.65 2.25 -0.51
C VAL A 53 -5.54 3.41 -1.47
N LEU A 54 -5.35 3.08 -2.75
CA LEU A 54 -5.14 4.04 -3.81
C LEU A 54 -6.15 3.77 -4.93
N PRO A 55 -6.64 4.81 -5.61
CA PRO A 55 -7.34 4.64 -6.88
C PRO A 55 -6.44 3.86 -7.85
N HIS A 56 -7.00 2.86 -8.53
CA HIS A 56 -6.29 2.12 -9.56
C HIS A 56 -7.19 1.96 -10.77
N HIS A 57 -6.82 2.60 -11.87
CA HIS A 57 -7.52 2.50 -13.13
C HIS A 57 -6.53 2.68 -14.28
N ALA A 58 -6.70 1.94 -15.37
CA ALA A 58 -5.75 1.94 -16.50
C ALA A 58 -5.56 3.30 -17.19
N LEU A 59 -6.45 4.27 -16.92
CA LEU A 59 -6.37 5.64 -17.44
C LEU A 59 -5.73 6.64 -16.48
N LEU A 60 -5.35 6.23 -15.26
CA LEU A 60 -4.59 7.08 -14.34
C LEU A 60 -3.11 7.03 -14.73
N ALA A 61 -2.40 8.17 -14.66
CA ALA A 61 -0.96 8.19 -14.93
C ALA A 61 -0.13 7.54 -13.82
N GLY A 62 -0.74 7.34 -12.64
CA GLY A 62 -0.20 6.52 -11.56
C GLY A 62 -1.16 6.42 -10.37
N ASP A 63 -0.87 5.49 -9.46
CA ASP A 63 -1.76 5.13 -8.33
C ASP A 63 -1.98 6.28 -7.32
N ASN A 64 -1.11 7.29 -7.29
CA ASN A 64 -1.24 8.44 -6.39
C ASN A 64 -1.98 9.63 -7.02
N GLU A 65 -2.50 9.48 -8.24
CA GLU A 65 -3.26 10.55 -8.90
C GLU A 65 -4.74 10.50 -8.50
N LEU A 66 -5.34 11.67 -8.24
CA LEU A 66 -6.73 11.75 -7.79
C LEU A 66 -7.77 11.49 -8.90
N GLY A 67 -7.33 11.27 -10.15
CA GLY A 67 -8.20 11.14 -11.31
C GLY A 67 -8.96 12.44 -11.64
N LEU A 68 -9.16 12.72 -12.93
CA LEU A 68 -9.97 13.86 -13.33
C LEU A 68 -11.46 13.49 -13.23
N VAL A 69 -12.18 14.09 -12.28
CA VAL A 69 -13.65 14.04 -12.24
C VAL A 69 -14.18 15.28 -12.97
N THR A 70 -14.73 15.10 -14.18
CA THR A 70 -15.48 16.14 -14.89
C THR A 70 -16.96 15.81 -14.86
N LEU A 71 -17.79 16.77 -14.46
CA LEU A 71 -19.24 16.68 -14.58
C LEU A 71 -19.64 17.26 -15.94
N ALA A 72 -20.61 16.62 -16.61
CA ALA A 72 -21.23 17.12 -17.84
C ALA A 72 -22.33 18.14 -17.53
#